data_AF-U2UNM5-F1
#
_entry.id   AF-U2UNM5-F1
#
_cell.length_a   1.000
_cell.length_b   1.000
_cell.length_c   1.000
_cell.angle_alpha   90.00
_cell.angle_beta   90.00
_cell.angle_gamma   90.00
#
_symmetry.space_group_name_H-M   'P 1'
#
loop_
_entity.id
_entity.type
_entity.pdbx_description
1 polymer ?
#
loop_
_entity_poly.entity_id
_entity_poly.type
_entity_poly.pdbx_seq_one_letter_code
_entity_poly.pdbx_strand_id
1 'polypeptide(L)' 'MTRKEGKEMKLYKYYLLRRPPAPGALPTKGLFRIKDFNGCKLCKRIMNEAWGLALYTRPLEPEEIRQYELAYGGKVEEAR' A
#
# COMPACT_ATOMS: atom_id res chain seq x y z
N MET A 1 -10.39 31.04 16.75
CA MET A 1 -10.50 29.57 16.95
C MET A 1 -9.74 28.88 15.83
N THR A 2 -8.51 28.44 16.10
CA THR A 2 -7.70 27.70 15.14
C THR A 2 -8.33 26.34 14.93
N ARG A 3 -9.17 26.19 13.88
CA ARG A 3 -9.61 24.88 13.42
C ARG A 3 -8.35 24.13 13.02
N LYS A 4 -7.90 23.21 13.87
CA LYS A 4 -6.99 22.17 13.45
C LYS A 4 -7.76 21.37 12.42
N GLU A 5 -7.61 21.71 11.14
CA GLU A 5 -7.84 20.77 10.05
C GLU A 5 -6.90 19.61 10.33
N GLY A 6 -7.41 18.61 11.05
CA GLY A 6 -6.83 17.28 11.08
C GLY A 6 -6.88 16.82 9.65
N LYS A 7 -5.79 17.08 8.92
CA LYS A 7 -5.69 16.83 7.50
C LYS A 7 -5.72 15.31 7.35
N GLU A 8 -6.92 14.76 7.13
CA GLU A 8 -7.15 13.35 6.85
C GLU A 8 -6.21 12.95 5.71
N MET A 9 -5.15 12.21 6.05
CA MET A 9 -4.23 11.71 5.05
C MET A 9 -4.86 10.48 4.44
N LYS A 10 -5.39 10.64 3.23
CA LYS A 10 -5.87 9.54 2.40
C LYS A 10 -4.68 8.74 1.93
N LEU A 11 -4.48 7.58 2.56
CA LEU A 11 -3.48 6.61 2.18
C LEU A 11 -4.09 5.56 1.26
N TYR A 12 -3.30 5.01 0.36
CA TYR A 12 -3.71 3.99 -0.60
C TYR A 12 -2.99 2.69 -0.26
N LYS A 13 -3.76 1.63 0.02
CA LYS A 13 -3.24 0.29 0.31
C LYS A 13 -2.96 -0.46 -0.97
N TYR A 14 -1.79 -1.07 -1.05
CA TYR A 14 -1.41 -1.98 -2.10
C TYR A 14 -0.75 -3.22 -1.50
N TYR A 15 -1.14 -4.40 -1.95
CA TYR A 15 -0.61 -5.68 -1.49
C TYR A 15 0.41 -6.21 -2.49
N LEU A 16 1.50 -6.80 -2.01
CA LEU A 16 2.53 -7.41 -2.85
C LEU A 16 2.18 -8.89 -3.07
N LEU A 17 1.79 -9.27 -4.29
CA LEU A 17 1.31 -10.63 -4.57
C LEU A 17 2.43 -11.62 -4.90
N ARG A 18 3.36 -11.24 -5.79
CA ARG A 18 4.31 -12.21 -6.38
C ARG A 18 5.69 -12.25 -5.73
N ARG A 19 6.11 -11.15 -5.10
CA ARG A 19 7.47 -10.99 -4.58
C ARG A 19 7.46 -10.30 -3.22
N PRO A 20 8.39 -10.67 -2.32
CA PRO A 20 8.58 -9.97 -1.06
C PRO A 20 8.97 -8.50 -1.28
N PRO A 21 8.68 -7.61 -0.32
CA PRO A 21 9.07 -6.21 -0.40
C PRO A 21 10.59 -6.08 -0.30
N ALA A 22 11.25 -6.02 -1.45
CA ALA A 22 12.67 -5.76 -1.59
C ALA A 22 12.92 -4.33 -2.13
N PRO A 23 14.08 -3.71 -1.83
CA PRO A 23 14.48 -2.46 -2.47
C PRO A 23 14.48 -2.65 -4.01
N GLY A 24 13.63 -1.90 -4.72
CA GLY A 24 13.42 -2.03 -6.17
C GLY A 24 12.24 -2.93 -6.60
N ALA A 25 11.59 -3.64 -5.69
CA ALA A 25 10.40 -4.45 -5.97
C ALA A 25 9.08 -3.69 -5.81
N LEU A 26 9.15 -2.42 -5.41
CA LEU A 26 7.99 -1.56 -5.15
C LEU A 26 8.36 -0.09 -5.38
N PRO A 27 7.39 0.75 -5.77
CA PRO A 27 7.64 2.17 -5.98
C PRO A 27 7.98 2.84 -4.65
N THR A 28 9.09 3.57 -4.61
CA THR A 28 9.49 4.34 -3.42
C THR A 28 8.82 5.72 -3.38
N LYS A 29 8.31 6.18 -4.53
CA LYS A 29 7.72 7.51 -4.68
C LYS A 29 6.32 7.58 -4.05
N GLY A 30 6.20 8.38 -2.99
CA GLY A 30 4.95 8.54 -2.24
C GLY A 30 4.67 7.35 -1.31
N LEU A 31 5.65 6.48 -1.10
CA LEU A 31 5.56 5.40 -0.13
C LEU A 31 5.54 5.99 1.28
N PHE A 32 4.48 5.70 2.02
CA PHE A 32 4.30 6.13 3.40
C PHE A 32 4.80 5.07 4.38
N ARG A 33 4.40 3.81 4.16
CA ARG A 33 4.74 2.72 5.06
C ARG A 33 4.68 1.39 4.34
N ILE A 34 5.66 0.52 4.59
CA ILE A 34 5.59 -0.89 4.17
C ILE A 34 5.40 -1.71 5.44
N LYS A 35 4.62 -2.78 5.32
CA LYS A 35 4.54 -3.83 6.30
C LYS A 35 4.69 -5.16 5.56
N ASP A 36 5.83 -5.79 5.76
CA ASP A 36 6.05 -7.16 5.36
C ASP A 36 5.21 -8.10 6.25
N PHE A 37 4.80 -9.23 5.68
CA PHE A 37 4.15 -10.29 6.44
C PHE A 37 5.12 -11.40 6.85
N ASN A 38 6.41 -11.20 6.60
CA ASN A 38 7.48 -12.16 6.81
C ASN A 38 7.16 -13.55 6.21
N GLY A 39 6.48 -13.56 5.06
CA GLY A 39 5.99 -14.75 4.37
C GLY A 39 4.74 -14.47 3.53
N CYS A 40 4.38 -15.42 2.66
CA CYS A 40 3.17 -15.38 1.86
C CYS A 40 1.94 -15.65 2.76
N LYS A 41 1.06 -14.67 2.93
CA LYS A 41 -0.18 -14.78 3.72
C LYS A 41 -1.42 -14.60 2.84
N LEU A 42 -2.38 -15.52 2.99
CA LEU A 42 -3.69 -15.41 2.38
C LEU A 42 -4.44 -14.17 2.90
N CYS A 43 -4.61 -13.16 2.05
CA CYS A 43 -5.33 -11.95 2.37
C CYS A 43 -6.76 -12.05 1.82
N LYS A 44 -7.73 -12.32 2.69
CA LYS A 44 -9.17 -12.40 2.33
C LYS A 44 -9.66 -11.17 1.55
N ARG A 45 -9.09 -9.98 1.80
CA ARG A 45 -9.49 -8.73 1.14
C ARG A 45 -9.25 -8.74 -0.37
N ILE A 46 -8.16 -9.36 -0.83
CA ILE A 46 -7.80 -9.45 -2.25
C ILE A 46 -8.09 -10.85 -2.81
N MET A 47 -8.69 -11.73 -1.99
CA MET A 47 -8.87 -13.17 -2.26
C MET A 47 -7.61 -13.83 -2.85
N ASN A 48 -6.44 -13.37 -2.40
CA ASN A 48 -5.16 -13.75 -2.95
C ASN A 48 -4.10 -13.71 -1.85
N GLU A 49 -2.99 -14.39 -2.07
CA GLU A 49 -1.87 -14.38 -1.16
C GLU A 49 -1.00 -13.15 -1.38
N ALA A 50 -0.55 -12.55 -0.29
CA ALA A 50 0.34 -11.40 -0.33
C ALA A 50 1.53 -11.62 0.60
N TRP A 51 2.69 -11.12 0.17
CA TRP A 51 3.93 -11.10 0.94
C TRP A 51 4.02 -9.93 1.90
N GLY A 52 3.24 -8.88 1.63
CA GLY A 52 3.22 -7.66 2.40
C GLY A 52 2.18 -6.69 1.90
N LEU A 53 2.10 -5.55 2.58
CA LEU A 53 1.30 -4.41 2.18
C LEU A 53 2.16 -3.14 2.19
N ALA A 54 1.89 -2.25 1.27
CA ALA A 54 2.48 -0.93 1.16
C ALA A 54 1.36 0.12 1.16
N LEU A 55 1.57 1.17 1.95
CA LEU A 55 0.73 2.34 2.06
C LEU A 55 1.39 3.48 1.31
N TYR A 56 0.61 4.17 0.49
CA TYR A 56 1.08 5.33 -0.27
C TYR A 56 0.25 6.55 0.07
N THR A 57 0.88 7.72 0.11
CA THR A 57 0.17 9.00 0.25
C THR A 57 -0.52 9.45 -1.04
N ARG A 58 -0.28 8.73 -2.14
CA ARG A 58 -0.85 8.98 -3.46
C ARG A 58 -1.41 7.68 -4.06
N PRO A 59 -2.40 7.75 -4.95
CA PRO A 59 -2.74 6.60 -5.78
C PRO A 59 -1.54 6.26 -6.67
N LEU A 60 -1.20 4.97 -6.74
CA LEU A 60 -0.26 4.47 -7.74
C LEU A 60 -0.94 4.41 -9.10
N GLU A 61 -0.16 4.68 -10.14
CA GLU A 61 -0.66 4.56 -11.50
C GLU A 61 -0.88 3.09 -11.88
N PRO A 62 -1.85 2.78 -12.75
CA PRO A 62 -2.10 1.40 -13.18
C PRO A 62 -0.87 0.73 -13.80
N GLU A 63 0.02 1.51 -14.42
CA GLU A 63 1.31 1.05 -14.92
C GLU A 63 2.25 0.62 -13.78
N GLU A 64 2.39 1.43 -12.71
CA GLU A 64 3.17 1.06 -11.51
C GLU A 64 2.57 -0.20 -10.87
N ILE A 65 1.24 -0.25 -10.74
CA ILE A 65 0.52 -1.39 -10.16
C ILE A 65 0.81 -2.67 -10.95
N ARG A 66 0.77 -2.61 -12.29
CA ARG A 66 1.10 -3.77 -13.15
C ARG A 66 2.59 -4.11 -13.13
N GLN A 67 3.48 -3.13 -13.24
CA GLN A 67 4.92 -3.33 -13.27
C GLN A 67 5.42 -3.98 -11.97
N TYR A 68 4.85 -3.55 -10.83
CA TYR A 68 5.19 -4.08 -9.52
C TYR A 68 4.28 -5.22 -9.06
N GLU A 69 3.29 -5.58 -9.88
CA GLU A 69 2.30 -6.64 -9.61
C GLU A 69 1.63 -6.50 -8.25
N LEU A 70 1.21 -5.26 -7.97
CA LEU A 70 0.55 -4.87 -6.75
C LEU A 70 -0.96 -5.09 -6.88
N ALA A 71 -1.61 -5.50 -5.79
CA ALA A 71 -3.06 -5.55 -5.71
C ALA A 71 -3.58 -4.37 -4.91
N TYR A 72 -4.47 -3.59 -5.51
CA TYR A 72 -5.12 -2.48 -4.80
C TYR A 72 -5.99 -3.01 -3.65
N GLY A 73 -5.69 -2.52 -2.45
CA GLY A 73 -6.29 -2.96 -1.19
C GLY A 73 -7.33 -2.02 -0.61
N GLY A 74 -7.63 -0.93 -1.31
CA GLY A 74 -8.53 0.15 -0.87
C GLY A 74 -7.81 1.40 -0.38
N LYS A 75 -8.60 2.41 0.01
CA LYS A 75 -8.11 3.64 0.66
C LYS A 75 -8.19 3.48 2.17
N VAL A 76 -7.29 4.13 2.88
CA VAL A 76 -7.22 4.18 4.33
C VAL A 76 -7.19 5.63 4.74
N GLU A 77 -8.12 6.00 5.60
CA GLU A 77 -8.15 7.32 6.21
C GLU A 77 -7.49 7.15 7.57
N GLU A 78 -6.22 7.53 7.68
CA GLU A 78 -5.51 7.53 8.95
C GLU A 78 -5.75 8.89 9.60
N ALA A 79 -6.73 8.94 10.51
CA ALA A 79 -6.94 10.08 11.39
C ALA A 79 -5.87 10.05 12.49
N ARG A 80 -5.05 11.10 12.55
CA ARG A 80 -3.96 11.23 13.53
C ARG A 80 -4.44 11.88 14.82
#